data_AF-A0A4S2L220-F1
#
_entry.id   AF-A0A4S2L220-F1
#
_cell.length_a   1.000
_cell.length_b   1.000
_cell.length_c   1.000
_cell.angle_alpha   90.00
_cell.angle_beta   90.00
_cell.angle_gamma   90.00
#
_symmetry.space_group_name_H-M   'P 1'
#
loop_
_entity.id
_entity.type
_entity.pdbx_description
1 polymer ?
#
loop_
_entity_poly.entity_id
_entity_poly.type
_entity_poly.pdbx_seq_one_letter_code
_entity_poly.pdbx_strand_id
1 'polypeptide(L)'
;MTMRLMLITIGLLDSALTRSIPKYDLCMEACGEDPHEDNKFVVTVVEMCRDQCDKEERTRCIEENRQNEAEIRNCWKAALNRCIVRCGDDADCLKMCDDIHTPPTLISYMTII
;
A
#
# COMPACT_ATOMS: atom_id res chain seq x y z
N MET A 1 -23.70 -42.76 17.79
CA MET A 1 -22.34 -42.20 17.68
C MET A 1 -22.15 -41.60 16.28
N THR A 2 -22.99 -40.64 15.90
CA THR A 2 -23.03 -40.06 14.54
C THR A 2 -23.40 -38.57 14.56
N MET A 3 -24.07 -38.10 15.61
CA MET A 3 -24.54 -36.71 15.73
C MET A 3 -23.51 -35.75 16.35
N ARG A 4 -22.42 -36.26 16.96
CA ARG A 4 -21.35 -35.43 17.54
C ARG A 4 -20.23 -35.08 16.55
N LEU A 5 -20.10 -35.79 15.43
CA LEU A 5 -19.10 -35.49 14.41
C LEU A 5 -19.52 -34.35 13.46
N MET A 6 -20.82 -34.09 13.33
CA MET A 6 -21.34 -33.03 12.44
C MET A 6 -21.07 -31.61 12.96
N LEU A 7 -20.88 -31.43 14.28
CA LEU A 7 -20.63 -30.10 14.86
C LEU A 7 -19.16 -29.67 14.78
N ILE A 8 -18.24 -30.64 14.64
CA ILE A 8 -16.79 -30.36 14.59
C ILE A 8 -16.38 -29.82 13.22
N THR A 9 -17.14 -30.09 12.15
CA THR A 9 -16.87 -29.54 10.82
C THR A 9 -17.39 -28.12 10.63
N ILE A 10 -18.41 -27.68 11.38
CA ILE A 10 -18.92 -26.31 11.29
C ILE A 10 -18.05 -25.35 12.11
N GLY A 11 -17.57 -25.78 13.28
CA GLY A 11 -16.68 -24.95 14.11
C GLY A 11 -15.27 -24.73 13.54
N LEU A 12 -14.87 -25.47 12.50
CA LEU A 12 -13.59 -25.27 11.81
C LEU A 12 -13.68 -24.30 10.62
N LEU A 13 -14.91 -23.94 10.19
CA LEU A 13 -15.15 -22.99 9.09
C LEU A 13 -15.25 -21.53 9.57
N ASP A 14 -15.54 -21.30 10.85
CA ASP A 14 -15.63 -19.95 11.44
C ASP A 14 -14.27 -19.25 11.61
N SER A 15 -13.16 -19.93 11.34
CA SER A 15 -11.81 -19.36 11.39
C SER A 15 -11.31 -18.85 10.04
N ALA A 16 -12.08 -19.04 8.96
CA ALA A 16 -11.84 -18.33 7.71
C ALA A 16 -12.31 -16.88 7.92
N LEU A 17 -11.53 -16.10 8.66
CA LEU A 17 -11.60 -14.65 8.61
C LEU A 17 -11.62 -14.30 7.12
N THR A 18 -12.78 -13.83 6.64
CA THR A 18 -12.87 -13.01 5.43
C THR A 18 -12.12 -11.71 5.73
N ARG A 19 -10.78 -11.79 5.80
CA ARG A 19 -9.92 -10.63 5.91
C ARG A 19 -10.13 -9.89 4.60
N SER A 20 -10.87 -8.78 4.64
CA SER A 20 -11.13 -7.97 3.46
C SER A 20 -9.80 -7.62 2.81
N ILE A 21 -9.75 -7.68 1.47
CA ILE A 21 -8.57 -7.27 0.71
C ILE A 21 -8.22 -5.82 1.13
N PRO A 22 -6.96 -5.54 1.50
CA PRO A 22 -6.53 -4.20 1.84
C PRO A 22 -6.86 -3.19 0.73
N LYS A 23 -7.22 -1.97 1.12
CA LYS A 23 -7.59 -0.90 0.15
C LYS A 23 -6.48 -0.61 -0.85
N TYR A 24 -5.23 -0.68 -0.41
CA TYR A 24 -4.07 -0.51 -1.29
C TYR A 24 -4.05 -1.57 -2.41
N ASP A 25 -4.26 -2.85 -2.07
CA ASP A 25 -4.23 -3.93 -3.06
C ASP A 25 -5.36 -3.79 -4.09
N LEU A 26 -6.56 -3.42 -3.63
CA LEU A 26 -7.69 -3.10 -4.53
C LEU A 26 -7.38 -1.92 -5.47
N CYS A 27 -6.68 -0.91 -4.98
CA CYS A 27 -6.27 0.24 -5.79
C CYS A 27 -5.24 -0.17 -6.85
N MET A 28 -4.24 -0.97 -6.45
CA MET A 28 -3.19 -1.47 -7.35
C MET A 28 -3.79 -2.35 -8.45
N GLU A 29 -4.73 -3.24 -8.12
CA GLU A 29 -5.44 -4.06 -9.10
C GLU A 29 -6.23 -3.20 -10.10
N ALA A 30 -6.86 -2.11 -9.64
CA ALA A 30 -7.62 -1.21 -10.50
C ALA A 30 -6.75 -0.41 -11.50
N CYS A 31 -5.46 -0.24 -11.21
CA CYS A 31 -4.53 0.43 -12.13
C CYS A 31 -4.19 -0.42 -13.36
N GLY A 32 -4.47 -1.72 -13.32
CA GLY A 32 -4.17 -2.65 -14.40
C GLY A 32 -2.80 -3.33 -14.28
N GLU A 33 -2.60 -4.30 -15.16
CA GLU A 33 -1.37 -5.08 -15.26
C GLU A 33 -0.21 -4.25 -15.85
N ASP A 34 1.01 -4.75 -15.67
CA ASP A 34 2.20 -4.16 -16.28
C ASP A 34 2.06 -4.14 -17.80
N PRO A 35 2.00 -2.96 -18.43
CA PRO A 35 1.89 -2.88 -19.88
C PRO A 35 3.21 -3.28 -20.53
N HIS A 36 3.14 -3.79 -21.76
CA HIS A 36 4.33 -3.98 -22.56
C HIS A 36 5.07 -2.63 -22.74
N GLU A 37 6.41 -2.67 -22.58
CA GLU A 37 7.28 -1.49 -22.55
C GLU A 37 7.28 -0.67 -23.85
N ASP A 38 6.74 -1.23 -24.94
CA ASP A 38 6.65 -0.58 -26.25
C ASP A 38 5.61 0.55 -26.29
N ASN A 39 4.64 0.54 -25.38
CA ASN A 39 3.64 1.60 -25.24
C ASN A 39 3.92 2.51 -24.03
N LYS A 40 4.90 3.40 -24.19
CA LYS A 40 5.31 4.37 -23.17
C LYS A 40 4.15 5.15 -22.54
N PHE A 41 3.13 5.49 -23.33
CA PHE A 41 1.96 6.22 -22.80
C PHE A 41 1.18 5.38 -21.79
N VAL A 42 0.93 4.11 -22.10
CA VAL A 42 0.21 3.20 -21.19
C VAL A 42 1.05 2.90 -19.97
N VAL A 43 2.37 2.71 -20.12
CA VAL A 43 3.32 2.59 -18.99
C VAL A 43 3.17 3.79 -18.05
N THR A 44 3.24 5.01 -18.57
CA THR A 44 3.12 6.22 -17.74
C THR A 44 1.77 6.32 -17.01
N VAL A 45 0.66 5.96 -17.66
CA VAL A 45 -0.67 6.01 -17.03
C VAL A 45 -0.79 5.01 -15.88
N VAL A 46 -0.29 3.78 -16.08
CA VAL A 46 -0.30 2.73 -15.04
C VAL A 46 0.57 3.13 -13.85
N GLU A 47 1.78 3.62 -14.09
CA GLU A 47 2.68 4.06 -13.02
C GLU A 47 2.12 5.26 -12.24
N MET A 48 1.56 6.26 -12.92
CA MET A 48 0.90 7.39 -12.25
C MET A 48 -0.27 6.94 -11.36
N CYS A 49 -1.03 5.94 -11.79
CA CYS A 49 -2.12 5.38 -10.99
C CYS A 49 -1.59 4.71 -9.72
N ARG A 50 -0.53 3.91 -9.84
CA ARG A 50 0.08 3.18 -8.71
C ARG A 50 0.74 4.12 -7.69
N ASP A 51 1.34 5.22 -8.16
CA ASP A 51 1.87 6.27 -7.30
C ASP A 51 0.76 6.96 -6.50
N GLN A 52 -0.41 7.16 -7.13
CA GLN A 52 -1.58 7.68 -6.43
C GLN A 52 -2.08 6.70 -5.36
N CYS A 53 -2.13 5.40 -5.65
CA CYS A 53 -2.48 4.37 -4.65
C CYS A 53 -1.53 4.39 -3.45
N ASP A 54 -0.22 4.53 -3.70
CA ASP A 54 0.79 4.56 -2.64
C ASP A 54 0.67 5.81 -1.76
N LYS A 55 0.37 6.96 -2.39
CA LYS A 55 0.10 8.22 -1.68
C LYS A 55 -1.15 8.11 -0.80
N GLU A 56 -2.24 7.54 -1.30
CA GLU A 56 -3.48 7.35 -0.54
C GLU A 56 -3.27 6.43 0.66
N GLU A 57 -2.58 5.31 0.45
CA GLU A 57 -2.27 4.35 1.51
C GLU A 57 -1.37 4.97 2.59
N ARG A 58 -0.36 5.75 2.19
CA ARG A 58 0.47 6.50 3.13
C ARG A 58 -0.36 7.49 3.96
N THR A 59 -1.23 8.27 3.32
CA THR A 59 -2.11 9.23 4.01
C THR A 59 -3.00 8.52 5.02
N ARG A 60 -3.66 7.43 4.60
CA ARG A 60 -4.49 6.59 5.49
C ARG A 60 -3.70 6.08 6.69
N CYS A 61 -2.50 5.55 6.47
CA CYS A 61 -1.62 5.07 7.54
C CYS A 61 -1.26 6.19 8.53
N ILE A 62 -0.95 7.40 8.04
CA ILE A 62 -0.64 8.55 8.90
C ILE A 62 -1.86 8.97 9.72
N GLU A 63 -3.04 9.03 9.12
CA GLU A 63 -4.29 9.38 9.80
C GLU A 63 -4.64 8.39 10.92
N GLU A 64 -4.48 7.09 10.65
CA GLU A 64 -4.68 6.01 11.63
C GLU A 64 -3.66 6.09 12.79
N ASN A 65 -2.48 6.66 12.56
CA ASN A 65 -1.38 6.75 13.52
C ASN A 65 -1.07 8.18 13.97
N ARG A 66 -2.01 9.12 13.86
CA ARG A 66 -1.79 10.57 14.05
C ARG A 66 -1.13 11.00 15.37
N GLN A 67 -1.15 10.15 16.40
CA GLN A 67 -0.56 10.41 17.73
C GLN A 67 0.72 9.61 18.00
N ASN A 68 1.17 8.80 17.04
CA ASN A 68 2.32 7.92 17.17
C ASN A 68 3.36 8.29 16.10
N GLU A 69 4.28 9.18 16.45
CA GLU A 69 5.32 9.66 15.53
C GLU A 69 6.20 8.54 14.97
N ALA A 70 6.45 7.48 15.75
CA ALA A 70 7.23 6.34 15.29
C ALA A 70 6.49 5.61 14.17
N GLU A 71 5.19 5.38 14.33
CA GLU A 71 4.38 4.76 13.29
C GLU A 71 4.14 5.66 12.09
N ILE A 72 4.01 6.99 12.29
CA ILE A 72 3.99 7.94 11.18
C ILE A 72 5.26 7.80 10.35
N ARG A 73 6.46 7.74 10.97
CA ARG A 73 7.71 7.49 10.24
C ARG A 73 7.72 6.14 9.53
N ASN A 74 7.11 5.11 10.12
CA ASN A 74 6.97 3.80 9.46
C ASN A 74 6.04 3.87 8.23
N CYS A 75 4.97 4.68 8.27
CA CYS A 75 4.10 4.90 7.11
C CYS A 75 4.86 5.48 5.91
N TRP A 76 5.73 6.48 6.16
CA TRP A 76 6.59 7.06 5.12
C TRP A 76 7.59 6.04 4.56
N LYS A 77 8.26 5.28 5.44
CA LYS A 77 9.19 4.21 5.03
C LYS A 77 8.49 3.11 4.24
N ALA A 78 7.28 2.73 4.62
CA ALA A 78 6.51 1.70 3.92
C ALA A 78 6.15 2.16 2.51
N ALA A 79 5.75 3.42 2.34
CA ALA A 79 5.47 3.99 1.03
C ALA A 79 6.74 4.07 0.16
N LEU A 80 7.84 4.60 0.72
CA LEU A 80 9.14 4.60 0.03
C LEU A 80 9.54 3.19 -0.45
N ASN A 81 9.40 2.18 0.43
CA ASN A 81 9.75 0.81 0.10
C ASN A 81 8.89 0.23 -1.03
N ARG A 82 7.58 0.53 -1.05
CA ARG A 82 6.70 0.12 -2.16
C ARG A 82 7.11 0.76 -3.48
N CYS A 83 7.47 2.04 -3.46
CA CYS A 83 7.99 2.74 -4.63
C CYS A 83 9.30 2.12 -5.14
N ILE A 84 10.29 1.92 -4.25
CA ILE A 84 11.60 1.32 -4.60
C ILE A 84 11.43 -0.07 -5.23
N VAL A 85 10.56 -0.92 -4.67
CA VAL A 85 10.32 -2.27 -5.20
C VAL A 85 9.78 -2.22 -6.63
N ARG A 86 8.93 -1.23 -6.96
CA ARG A 86 8.43 -1.04 -8.33
C ARG A 86 9.51 -0.53 -9.29
N CYS A 87 10.39 0.35 -8.84
CA CYS A 87 11.46 0.91 -9.68
C CYS A 87 12.54 -0.11 -10.08
N GLY A 88 12.71 -1.21 -9.34
CA GLY A 88 13.81 -2.13 -9.58
C GLY A 88 15.16 -1.43 -9.42
N ASP A 89 15.96 -1.39 -10.48
CA ASP A 89 17.27 -0.75 -10.53
C ASP A 89 17.31 0.59 -11.30
N ASP A 90 16.16 1.14 -11.71
CA ASP A 90 16.09 2.42 -12.40
C ASP A 90 16.47 3.59 -11.46
N ALA A 91 17.64 4.19 -11.72
CA ALA A 91 18.19 5.23 -10.86
C ALA A 91 17.35 6.52 -10.80
N ASP A 92 16.70 6.90 -11.90
CA ASP A 92 15.87 8.10 -11.95
C ASP A 92 14.55 7.89 -11.19
N CYS A 93 13.96 6.69 -11.32
CA CYS A 93 12.80 6.24 -10.57
C CYS A 93 13.10 6.17 -9.06
N LEU A 94 14.23 5.57 -8.67
CA LEU A 94 14.65 5.48 -7.26
C LEU A 94 14.82 6.87 -6.64
N LYS A 95 15.43 7.81 -7.37
CA LYS A 95 15.57 9.19 -6.93
C LYS A 95 14.20 9.88 -6.75
N MET A 96 13.27 9.65 -7.68
CA MET A 96 11.92 10.18 -7.58
C MET A 96 11.17 9.60 -6.35
N CYS A 97 11.36 8.32 -6.02
CA CYS A 97 10.82 7.72 -4.80
C CYS A 97 11.31 8.45 -3.54
N ASP A 98 12.61 8.73 -3.44
CA ASP A 98 13.17 9.46 -2.31
C ASP A 98 12.59 10.88 -2.21
N ASP A 99 12.49 11.59 -3.35
CA ASP A 99 11.95 12.96 -3.39
C ASP A 99 10.47 13.02 -2.92
N ILE A 100 9.66 12.00 -3.23
CA ILE A 100 8.22 11.97 -2.92
C ILE A 100 7.92 11.36 -1.54
N HIS A 101 8.75 10.43 -1.07
CA HIS A 101 8.50 9.65 0.15
C HIS A 101 9.48 9.94 1.29
N THR A 102 10.29 10.99 1.17
CA THR A 102 10.98 11.58 2.32
C THR A 102 9.96 12.28 3.23
N PRO A 103 9.87 11.91 4.52
CA PRO A 103 8.98 12.58 5.45
C PRO A 103 9.34 14.07 5.58
N PRO A 104 8.38 15.03 5.50
CA PRO A 104 8.62 16.40 5.91
C PRO A 104 9.30 16.49 7.28
N THR A 105 10.03 17.56 7.54
CA THR A 105 10.60 17.78 8.87
C THR A 105 9.46 17.86 9.90
N LEU A 106 9.67 17.31 11.10
CA LEU A 106 8.64 17.09 12.14
C LEU A 106 7.80 18.33 12.49
N ILE A 107 8.32 19.53 12.22
CA ILE A 107 7.66 20.82 12.44
C ILE A 107 6.44 21.03 11.51
N SER A 108 6.41 20.41 10.31
CA SER A 108 5.35 20.65 9.33
C SER A 108 4.11 19.76 9.50
N TYR A 109 4.23 18.60 10.15
CA TYR A 109 3.11 17.66 10.28
C TYR A 109 2.00 18.13 11.22
N MET A 110 2.34 18.92 12.23
CA MET A 110 1.35 19.48 13.17
C MET A 110 0.53 20.64 12.58
N THR A 111 0.91 21.14 11.40
CA THR A 111 0.34 22.36 10.80
C THR A 111 -0.55 22.05 9.59
N ILE A 112 -0.58 20.81 9.10
CA ILE A 112 -1.31 20.40 7.88
C ILE A 112 -2.62 19.63 8.21
N ILE A 113 -2.92 19.38 9.49
CA ILE A 113 -4.23 18.86 9.93
C ILE A 113 -5.11 20.01 10.44
#